data_AF-A0A843J722-F1
#
_entry.id   AF-A0A843J722-F1
#
_cell.length_a   1.000
_cell.length_b   1.000
_cell.length_c   1.000
_cell.angle_alpha   90.00
_cell.angle_beta   90.00
_cell.angle_gamma   90.00
#
_symmetry.space_group_name_H-M   'P 1'
#
loop_
_entity.id
_entity.type
_entity.pdbx_description
1 polymer ?
#
loop_
_entity_poly.entity_id
_entity_poly.type
_entity_poly.pdbx_seq_one_letter_code
_entity_poly.pdbx_strand_id
1 'polypeptide(L)'
;MRIRMDVSLDPTLGCGQAHRWHKADDGSWNGVIGDRKVRLVQTDDGFECEGVDEATILDYFRADDDVNAILKECASKDEFVSKLIDGCPGMRILRQPHWECIATYILATNANVKRIGMMIENVCREFGDDIGGTYSFPKPEQIVAGKDRICNCRLGFRADRFVEFARMVADGEFDPDSLEKLDYHECVEKLLEIKGVGPKVADCIALFSYGHLNAFPVDAR
;
A
#
# COMPACT_ATOMS: atom_id res chain seq x y z
N MET A 1 4.58 19.32 10.19
CA MET A 1 3.34 20.13 10.01
C MET A 1 2.19 19.44 10.72
N ARG A 2 1.15 20.18 11.13
CA ARG A 2 -0.05 19.57 11.72
C ARG A 2 -1.13 19.44 10.65
N ILE A 3 -1.68 18.25 10.51
CA ILE A 3 -2.77 17.91 9.60
C ILE A 3 -4.02 17.67 10.43
N ARG A 4 -5.11 18.37 10.09
CA ARG A 4 -6.42 18.14 10.71
C ARG A 4 -7.28 17.28 9.81
N MET A 5 -7.66 16.10 10.28
CA MET A 5 -8.57 15.20 9.58
C MET A 5 -9.13 14.14 10.51
N ASP A 6 -10.31 13.60 10.16
CA ASP A 6 -10.87 12.43 10.83
C ASP A 6 -10.08 11.18 10.44
N VAL A 7 -9.12 10.81 11.28
CA VAL A 7 -8.24 9.67 11.08
C VAL A 7 -7.75 9.08 12.40
N SER A 8 -7.66 7.76 12.42
CA SER A 8 -6.94 7.00 13.43
C SER A 8 -5.76 6.29 12.76
N LEU A 9 -4.53 6.67 13.11
CA LEU A 9 -3.31 6.12 12.50
C LEU A 9 -3.16 4.62 12.77
N ASP A 10 -3.44 4.17 13.99
CA ASP A 10 -3.28 2.77 14.38
C ASP A 10 -4.16 1.81 13.55
N PRO A 11 -5.49 2.02 13.45
CA PRO A 11 -6.34 1.22 12.57
C PRO A 11 -5.98 1.38 11.08
N THR A 12 -5.52 2.55 10.65
CA THR A 12 -5.23 2.81 9.23
C THR A 12 -3.93 2.15 8.78
N LEU A 13 -2.84 2.33 9.53
CA LEU A 13 -1.50 1.86 9.15
C LEU A 13 -1.25 0.41 9.61
N GLY A 14 -1.99 -0.06 10.63
CA GLY A 14 -1.86 -1.40 11.19
C GLY A 14 -2.76 -2.48 10.58
N CYS A 15 -3.72 -2.12 9.72
CA CYS A 15 -4.71 -3.08 9.19
C CYS A 15 -4.19 -4.00 8.07
N GLY A 16 -2.95 -3.80 7.61
CA GLY A 16 -2.33 -4.63 6.59
C GLY A 16 -2.59 -4.20 5.14
N GLN A 17 -3.13 -3.00 4.92
CA GLN A 17 -3.23 -2.40 3.58
C GLN A 17 -1.87 -1.89 3.06
N ALA A 18 -0.97 -1.49 3.96
CA ALA A 18 0.38 -1.03 3.67
C ALA A 18 1.38 -1.74 4.58
N HIS A 19 2.59 -2.01 4.06
CA HIS A 19 3.56 -2.89 4.73
C HIS A 19 4.90 -2.25 5.05
N ARG A 20 5.05 -0.94 4.80
CA ARG A 20 6.27 -0.15 5.08
C ARG A 20 6.10 0.85 6.22
N TRP A 21 5.01 0.72 6.98
CA TRP A 21 4.77 1.51 8.18
C TRP A 21 5.14 0.69 9.42
N HIS A 22 5.94 1.28 10.29
CA HIS A 22 6.38 0.69 11.53
C HIS A 22 6.04 1.62 12.70
N LYS A 23 5.39 1.06 13.72
CA LYS A 23 5.13 1.79 14.97
C LYS A 23 6.38 1.72 15.85
N ALA A 24 6.89 2.88 16.23
CA ALA A 24 8.02 3.03 17.13
C ALA A 24 7.57 3.05 18.61
N ASP A 25 8.51 2.86 19.51
CA ASP A 25 8.27 2.80 20.96
C ASP A 25 7.74 4.13 21.54
N ASP A 26 8.06 5.25 20.87
CA ASP A 26 7.54 6.59 21.22
C ASP A 26 6.09 6.82 20.75
N GLY A 27 5.46 5.81 20.15
CA GLY A 27 4.11 5.86 19.61
C GLY A 27 4.00 6.45 18.20
N SER A 28 5.10 6.94 17.62
CA SER A 28 5.10 7.45 16.25
C SER A 28 5.07 6.34 15.20
N TRP A 29 4.47 6.62 14.06
CA TRP A 29 4.51 5.77 12.88
C TRP A 29 5.59 6.28 11.93
N ASN A 30 6.51 5.40 11.55
CA ASN A 30 7.60 5.70 10.64
C ASN A 30 7.44 4.85 9.38
N GLY A 31 7.50 5.48 8.22
CA GLY A 31 7.35 4.79 6.95
C GLY A 31 8.00 5.56 5.81
N VAL A 32 7.66 5.14 4.59
CA VAL A 32 8.19 5.75 3.37
C VAL A 32 7.03 5.92 2.39
N ILE A 33 6.90 7.12 1.82
CA ILE A 33 5.97 7.42 0.71
C ILE A 33 6.84 7.83 -0.47
N GLY A 34 6.83 7.03 -1.54
CA GLY A 34 7.76 7.20 -2.66
C GLY A 34 9.22 7.03 -2.21
N ASP A 35 10.01 8.09 -2.35
CA ASP A 35 11.42 8.17 -1.92
C ASP A 35 11.61 8.98 -0.63
N ARG A 36 10.52 9.31 0.08
CA ARG A 36 10.54 10.19 1.24
C ARG A 36 10.25 9.42 2.52
N LYS A 37 11.15 9.51 3.50
CA LYS A 37 10.86 9.06 4.88
C LYS A 37 9.75 9.94 5.45
N VAL A 38 8.78 9.31 6.10
CA VAL A 38 7.66 10.00 6.73
C VAL A 38 7.54 9.55 8.17
N ARG A 39 7.39 10.52 9.07
CA ARG A 39 7.07 10.28 10.48
C ARG A 39 5.73 10.92 10.80
N LEU A 40 4.83 10.15 11.41
CA LEU A 40 3.49 10.55 11.79
C LEU A 40 3.28 10.36 13.29
N VAL A 41 2.66 11.34 13.95
CA VAL A 41 2.29 11.27 15.37
C VAL A 41 0.82 11.61 15.51
N GLN A 42 0.04 10.71 16.10
CA GLN A 42 -1.40 10.94 16.33
C GLN A 42 -1.60 12.15 17.24
N THR A 43 -2.60 12.96 16.91
CA THR A 43 -3.12 14.05 17.75
C THR A 43 -4.64 13.91 17.89
N ASP A 44 -5.25 14.73 18.74
CA ASP A 44 -6.69 14.67 19.03
C ASP A 44 -7.58 15.00 17.80
N ASP A 45 -7.08 15.78 16.85
CA ASP A 45 -7.83 16.26 15.67
C ASP A 45 -7.19 15.87 14.33
N GLY A 46 -6.29 14.88 14.33
CA GLY A 46 -5.55 14.42 13.15
C GLY A 46 -4.16 13.93 13.52
N PHE A 47 -3.11 14.42 12.85
CA PHE A 47 -1.72 14.03 13.16
C PHE A 47 -0.70 15.11 12.84
N GLU A 48 0.48 15.00 13.46
CA GLU A 48 1.67 15.70 13.02
C GLU A 48 2.40 14.86 11.97
N CYS A 49 2.88 15.51 10.91
CA CYS A 49 3.58 14.88 9.79
C CYS A 49 4.94 15.55 9.52
N GLU A 50 5.97 14.74 9.34
CA GLU A 50 7.31 15.16 8.94
C GLU A 50 7.75 14.38 7.69
N GLY A 51 8.47 15.05 6.76
CA GLY A 51 9.20 14.41 5.66
C GLY A 51 8.62 14.58 4.24
N VAL A 52 7.31 14.82 4.13
CA VAL A 52 6.58 15.13 2.89
C VAL A 52 5.84 16.46 3.01
N ASP A 53 5.35 17.00 1.89
CA ASP A 53 4.46 18.16 1.89
C ASP A 53 2.99 17.78 2.22
N GLU A 54 2.18 18.81 2.48
CA GLU A 54 0.77 18.67 2.85
C GLU A 54 -0.06 18.00 1.74
N ALA A 55 0.15 18.38 0.48
CA ALA A 55 -0.63 17.83 -0.64
C ALA A 55 -0.41 16.32 -0.78
N THR A 56 0.84 15.87 -0.68
CA THR A 56 1.22 14.45 -0.76
C THR A 56 0.58 13.63 0.35
N ILE A 57 0.64 14.11 1.60
CA ILE A 57 0.10 13.33 2.73
C ILE A 57 -1.43 13.33 2.74
N LEU A 58 -2.07 14.43 2.33
CA LEU A 58 -3.52 14.50 2.20
C LEU A 58 -4.02 13.56 1.09
N ASP A 59 -3.34 13.54 -0.06
CA ASP A 59 -3.65 12.62 -1.16
C ASP A 59 -3.48 11.14 -0.74
N TYR A 60 -2.35 10.81 -0.11
CA TYR A 60 -2.05 9.45 0.35
C TYR A 60 -3.08 8.91 1.35
N PHE A 61 -3.58 9.78 2.24
CA PHE A 61 -4.63 9.44 3.20
C PHE A 61 -6.05 9.58 2.62
N ARG A 62 -6.22 9.95 1.34
CA ARG A 62 -7.51 10.18 0.66
C ARG A 62 -8.35 11.27 1.32
N ALA A 63 -7.75 12.42 1.65
CA ALA A 63 -8.43 13.51 2.36
C ALA A 63 -9.68 14.06 1.65
N ASP A 64 -9.84 13.75 0.37
CA ASP A 64 -11.01 13.99 -0.46
C ASP A 64 -12.24 13.13 -0.09
N ASP A 65 -12.07 12.04 0.66
CA ASP A 65 -13.17 11.22 1.15
C ASP A 65 -13.81 11.83 2.42
N ASP A 66 -15.14 11.97 2.43
CA ASP A 66 -15.93 12.22 3.65
C ASP A 66 -16.15 10.90 4.41
N VAL A 67 -15.13 10.50 5.18
CA VAL A 67 -15.14 9.24 5.93
C VAL A 67 -16.32 9.14 6.90
N ASN A 68 -16.75 10.25 7.51
CA ASN A 68 -17.87 10.25 8.44
C ASN A 68 -19.19 9.98 7.72
N ALA A 69 -19.41 10.59 6.55
CA ALA A 69 -20.58 10.31 5.73
C ALA A 69 -20.61 8.85 5.27
N ILE A 70 -19.48 8.32 4.80
CA ILE A 70 -19.34 6.91 4.38
C ILE A 70 -19.67 5.96 5.54
N LEU A 71 -19.04 6.16 6.70
CA LEU A 71 -19.26 5.31 7.87
C LEU A 71 -20.71 5.39 8.36
N LYS A 72 -21.32 6.58 8.35
CA LYS A 72 -22.73 6.77 8.72
C LYS A 72 -23.67 6.05 7.76
N GLU A 73 -23.41 6.11 6.47
CA GLU A 73 -24.20 5.39 5.46
C GLU A 73 -24.08 3.88 5.67
N CYS A 74 -22.85 3.36 5.82
CA CYS A 74 -22.61 1.93 6.08
C CYS A 74 -23.31 1.46 7.36
N ALA A 75 -23.19 2.20 8.46
CA ALA A 75 -23.83 1.87 9.73
C ALA A 75 -25.37 1.87 9.63
N SER A 76 -25.95 2.70 8.76
CA SER A 76 -27.40 2.73 8.55
C SER A 76 -27.96 1.55 7.77
N LYS A 77 -27.10 0.82 7.03
CA LYS A 77 -27.52 -0.28 6.14
C LYS A 77 -27.44 -1.65 6.81
N ASP A 78 -26.56 -1.84 7.78
CA ASP A 78 -26.32 -3.14 8.42
C ASP A 78 -25.86 -3.00 9.87
N GLU A 79 -26.58 -3.66 10.80
CA GLU A 79 -26.31 -3.58 12.25
C GLU A 79 -24.97 -4.24 12.64
N PHE A 80 -24.57 -5.31 11.94
CA PHE A 80 -23.30 -5.98 12.20
C PHE A 80 -22.14 -5.09 11.76
N VAL A 81 -22.22 -4.47 10.58
CA VAL A 81 -21.25 -3.48 10.10
C VAL A 81 -21.19 -2.27 11.04
N SER A 82 -22.33 -1.77 11.51
CA SER A 82 -22.37 -0.66 12.48
C SER A 82 -21.53 -0.95 13.72
N LYS A 83 -21.63 -2.15 14.30
CA LYS A 83 -20.85 -2.55 15.48
C LYS A 83 -19.36 -2.66 15.19
N LEU A 84 -18.97 -3.01 13.96
CA LEU A 84 -17.57 -3.05 13.56
C LEU A 84 -16.98 -1.65 13.42
N ILE A 85 -17.76 -0.71 12.88
CA ILE A 85 -17.35 0.69 12.72
C ILE A 85 -17.02 1.32 14.08
N ASP A 86 -17.81 1.05 15.12
CA ASP A 86 -17.58 1.54 16.48
C ASP A 86 -16.21 1.10 17.05
N GLY A 87 -15.70 -0.05 16.61
CA GLY A 87 -14.41 -0.59 17.04
C GLY A 87 -13.20 -0.01 16.30
N CYS A 88 -13.40 0.69 15.18
CA CYS A 88 -12.35 1.20 14.31
C CYS A 88 -12.66 2.61 13.78
N PRO A 89 -12.97 3.59 14.65
CA PRO A 89 -13.32 4.94 14.21
C PRO A 89 -12.14 5.59 13.47
N GLY A 90 -12.43 6.32 12.40
CA GLY A 90 -11.41 7.04 11.62
C GLY A 90 -10.42 6.14 10.86
N MET A 91 -10.70 4.84 10.70
CA MET A 91 -9.92 4.02 9.76
C MET A 91 -10.11 4.55 8.34
N ARG A 92 -9.00 4.75 7.63
CA ARG A 92 -9.00 5.22 6.23
C ARG A 92 -8.39 4.19 5.30
N ILE A 93 -8.79 4.25 4.04
CA ILE A 93 -8.12 3.56 2.93
C ILE A 93 -7.01 4.49 2.44
N LEU A 94 -5.84 3.93 2.15
CA LEU A 94 -4.70 4.68 1.59
C LEU A 94 -4.72 4.67 0.07
N ARG A 95 -4.10 5.69 -0.54
CA ARG A 95 -3.80 5.78 -1.97
C ARG A 95 -2.30 5.58 -2.16
N GLN A 96 -1.87 4.32 -2.24
CA GLN A 96 -0.46 3.96 -2.35
C GLN A 96 0.09 4.13 -3.77
N PRO A 97 1.39 4.41 -3.95
CA PRO A 97 2.02 4.47 -5.26
C PRO A 97 1.79 3.19 -6.07
N HIS A 98 1.38 3.32 -7.34
CA HIS A 98 0.93 2.22 -8.20
C HIS A 98 1.96 1.09 -8.34
N TRP A 99 3.19 1.44 -8.71
CA TRP A 99 4.31 0.50 -8.82
C TRP A 99 4.54 -0.26 -7.50
N GLU A 100 4.68 0.47 -6.39
CA GLU A 100 4.97 -0.11 -5.07
C GLU A 100 3.83 -1.03 -4.60
N CYS A 101 2.58 -0.62 -4.82
CA CYS A 101 1.41 -1.38 -4.41
C CYS A 101 1.32 -2.71 -5.17
N ILE A 102 1.40 -2.69 -6.51
CA ILE A 102 1.35 -3.92 -7.31
C ILE A 102 2.48 -4.87 -6.91
N ALA A 103 3.72 -4.36 -6.87
CA ALA A 103 4.90 -5.15 -6.54
C ALA A 103 4.79 -5.77 -5.13
N THR A 104 4.30 -5.01 -4.16
CA THR A 104 4.01 -5.47 -2.80
C THR A 104 2.98 -6.60 -2.79
N TYR A 105 1.87 -6.45 -3.52
CA TYR A 105 0.79 -7.44 -3.54
C TYR A 105 1.14 -8.71 -4.33
N ILE A 106 2.04 -8.62 -5.32
CA ILE A 106 2.71 -9.80 -5.91
C ILE A 106 3.52 -10.54 -4.83
N LEU A 107 4.21 -9.85 -3.92
CA LEU A 107 4.91 -10.52 -2.81
C LEU A 107 3.93 -11.06 -1.75
N ALA A 108 2.75 -10.44 -1.61
CA ALA A 108 1.77 -10.78 -0.58
C ALA A 108 1.05 -12.12 -0.78
N THR A 109 0.95 -12.64 -2.00
CA THR A 109 0.08 -13.81 -2.26
C THR A 109 0.51 -15.01 -1.41
N ASN A 110 -0.38 -15.69 -0.68
CA ASN A 110 -0.06 -16.85 0.18
C ASN A 110 1.08 -16.59 1.21
N ALA A 111 1.08 -15.40 1.83
CA ALA A 111 2.01 -15.01 2.88
C ALA A 111 1.25 -14.30 4.01
N ASN A 112 1.73 -14.45 5.25
CA ASN A 112 1.22 -13.67 6.37
C ASN A 112 1.90 -12.29 6.45
N VAL A 113 1.27 -11.33 7.13
CA VAL A 113 1.73 -9.93 7.23
C VAL A 113 3.21 -9.82 7.66
N LYS A 114 3.65 -10.63 8.63
CA LYS A 114 5.05 -10.63 9.09
C LYS A 114 6.02 -11.06 7.98
N ARG A 115 5.68 -12.09 7.21
CA ARG A 115 6.49 -12.55 6.09
C ARG A 115 6.51 -11.52 4.96
N ILE A 116 5.40 -10.85 4.72
CA ILE A 116 5.29 -9.80 3.70
C ILE A 116 6.23 -8.64 4.03
N GLY A 117 6.13 -8.11 5.25
CA GLY A 117 7.01 -7.03 5.71
C GLY A 117 8.49 -7.39 5.59
N MET A 118 8.88 -8.61 5.99
CA MET A 118 10.27 -9.08 5.84
C MET A 118 10.73 -9.17 4.37
N MET A 119 9.88 -9.66 3.47
CA MET A 119 10.23 -9.71 2.03
C MET A 119 10.41 -8.31 1.45
N ILE A 120 9.51 -7.39 1.78
CA ILE A 120 9.58 -6.00 1.30
C ILE A 120 10.81 -5.29 1.86
N GLU A 121 11.11 -5.45 3.15
CA GLU A 121 12.30 -4.86 3.76
C GLU A 121 13.59 -5.38 3.12
N ASN A 122 13.68 -6.69 2.85
CA ASN A 122 14.84 -7.24 2.17
C ASN A 122 14.99 -6.68 0.75
N VAL A 123 13.89 -6.56 0.00
CA VAL A 123 13.87 -5.99 -1.35
C VAL A 123 14.34 -4.54 -1.33
N CYS A 124 13.81 -3.72 -0.40
CA CYS A 124 14.23 -2.33 -0.25
C CYS A 124 15.72 -2.25 0.12
N ARG A 125 16.21 -3.10 1.03
CA ARG A 125 17.61 -3.09 1.44
C ARG A 125 18.58 -3.54 0.34
N GLU A 126 18.18 -4.51 -0.48
CA GLU A 126 19.04 -5.09 -1.52
C GLU A 126 19.10 -4.23 -2.78
N PHE A 127 18.01 -3.50 -3.09
CA PHE A 127 17.86 -2.80 -4.38
C PHE A 127 17.48 -1.32 -4.28
N GLY A 128 16.93 -0.87 -3.15
CA GLY A 128 16.50 0.51 -2.95
C GLY A 128 17.66 1.45 -2.61
N ASP A 129 17.41 2.74 -2.75
CA ASP A 129 18.39 3.78 -2.41
C ASP A 129 18.35 4.07 -0.90
N ASP A 130 19.52 4.28 -0.28
CA ASP A 130 19.59 4.73 1.12
C ASP A 130 19.07 6.17 1.22
N ILE A 131 17.98 6.33 1.97
CA ILE A 131 17.31 7.62 2.23
C ILE A 131 17.56 8.10 3.67
N GLY A 132 18.65 7.65 4.27
CA GLY A 132 19.14 8.04 5.59
C GLY A 132 18.59 7.15 6.70
N GLY A 133 19.08 5.92 6.79
CA GLY A 133 18.72 4.96 7.84
C GLY A 133 17.55 4.04 7.51
N THR A 134 16.97 4.19 6.32
CA THR A 134 16.06 3.23 5.67
C THR A 134 16.26 3.31 4.16
N TYR A 135 15.61 2.45 3.41
CA TYR A 135 15.76 2.35 1.96
C TYR A 135 14.45 2.68 1.25
N SER A 136 14.53 3.32 0.07
CA SER A 136 13.37 3.52 -0.81
C SER A 136 12.83 2.18 -1.35
N PHE A 137 11.61 2.18 -1.88
CA PHE A 137 11.18 1.03 -2.67
C PHE A 137 11.94 1.08 -4.01
N PRO A 138 12.55 -0.04 -4.44
CA PRO A 138 13.40 -0.01 -5.61
C PRO A 138 12.60 0.31 -6.87
N LYS A 139 13.23 1.08 -7.76
CA LYS A 139 12.77 1.28 -9.13
C LYS A 139 12.84 -0.02 -9.92
N PRO A 140 11.99 -0.21 -10.94
CA PRO A 140 12.00 -1.40 -11.77
C PRO A 140 13.39 -1.74 -12.32
N GLU A 141 14.14 -0.73 -12.78
CA GLU A 141 15.47 -0.90 -13.39
C GLU A 141 16.50 -1.41 -12.39
N GLN A 142 16.40 -1.01 -11.12
CA GLN A 142 17.31 -1.47 -10.05
C GLN A 142 17.15 -2.97 -9.80
N ILE A 143 15.91 -3.47 -9.84
CA ILE A 143 15.63 -4.91 -9.70
C ILE A 143 16.13 -5.68 -10.91
N VAL A 144 15.88 -5.18 -12.13
CA VAL A 144 16.29 -5.86 -13.37
C VAL A 144 17.83 -5.95 -13.46
N ALA A 145 18.53 -4.84 -13.20
CA ALA A 145 20.00 -4.81 -13.19
C ALA A 145 20.60 -5.66 -12.07
N GLY A 146 19.89 -5.77 -10.94
CA GLY A 146 20.31 -6.52 -9.76
C GLY A 146 19.79 -7.95 -9.66
N LYS A 147 19.11 -8.48 -10.68
CA LYS A 147 18.31 -9.73 -10.59
C LYS A 147 19.06 -10.92 -9.99
N ASP A 148 20.37 -11.02 -10.20
CA ASP A 148 21.19 -12.13 -9.69
C ASP A 148 21.27 -12.15 -8.15
N ARG A 149 20.96 -11.03 -7.49
CA ARG A 149 20.91 -10.90 -6.03
C ARG A 149 19.50 -11.11 -5.44
N ILE A 150 18.48 -11.39 -6.27
CA ILE A 150 17.10 -11.58 -5.80
C ILE A 150 16.96 -12.70 -4.77
N CYS A 151 17.85 -13.71 -4.83
CA CYS A 151 17.88 -14.82 -3.89
C CYS A 151 18.15 -14.37 -2.45
N ASN A 152 18.85 -13.24 -2.24
CA ASN A 152 19.10 -12.64 -0.93
C ASN A 152 17.80 -12.16 -0.27
N CYS A 153 16.78 -11.84 -1.07
CA CYS A 153 15.52 -11.28 -0.58
C CYS A 153 14.57 -12.32 0.02
N ARG A 154 14.85 -13.63 -0.14
CA ARG A 154 14.06 -14.76 0.41
C ARG A 154 12.58 -14.78 -0.03
N LEU A 155 12.32 -14.38 -1.27
CA LEU A 155 10.96 -14.28 -1.84
C LEU A 155 10.29 -15.65 -2.11
N GLY A 156 11.09 -16.72 -2.16
CA GLY A 156 10.61 -18.07 -2.53
C GLY A 156 10.12 -18.12 -3.96
N PHE A 157 9.01 -18.83 -4.23
CA PHE A 157 8.43 -18.98 -5.56
C PHE A 157 7.96 -17.66 -6.21
N ARG A 158 7.98 -16.54 -5.47
CA ARG A 158 7.54 -15.22 -5.94
C ARG A 158 8.66 -14.47 -6.66
N ALA A 159 9.92 -14.91 -6.51
CA ALA A 159 11.07 -14.21 -7.07
C ALA A 159 10.94 -14.02 -8.57
N ASP A 160 10.65 -15.09 -9.31
CA ASP A 160 10.59 -15.07 -10.78
C ASP A 160 9.53 -14.08 -11.28
N ARG A 161 8.31 -14.15 -10.73
CA ARG A 161 7.21 -13.25 -11.14
C ARG A 161 7.43 -11.79 -10.70
N PHE A 162 8.13 -11.55 -9.58
CA PHE A 162 8.47 -10.21 -9.12
C PHE A 162 9.49 -9.56 -10.06
N VAL A 163 10.53 -10.31 -10.44
CA VAL A 163 11.54 -9.86 -11.43
C VAL A 163 10.91 -9.70 -12.82
N GLU A 164 10.01 -10.61 -13.21
CA GLU A 164 9.27 -10.54 -14.47
C GLU A 164 8.41 -9.27 -14.54
N PHE A 165 7.68 -8.94 -13.47
CA PHE A 165 6.90 -7.70 -13.39
C PHE A 165 7.81 -6.46 -13.42
N ALA A 166 8.91 -6.44 -12.68
CA ALA A 166 9.88 -5.34 -12.74
C ALA A 166 10.45 -5.14 -14.15
N ARG A 167 10.70 -6.22 -14.88
CA ARG A 167 11.13 -6.16 -16.28
C ARG A 167 10.04 -5.57 -17.18
N MET A 168 8.79 -6.02 -17.07
CA MET A 168 7.67 -5.49 -17.87
C MET A 168 7.53 -3.97 -17.70
N VAL A 169 7.71 -3.46 -16.48
CA VAL A 169 7.65 -2.01 -16.21
C VAL A 169 8.88 -1.29 -16.74
N ALA A 170 10.10 -1.81 -16.48
CA ALA A 170 11.34 -1.20 -16.95
C ALA A 170 11.43 -1.13 -18.49
N ASP A 171 10.90 -2.13 -19.19
CA ASP A 171 10.88 -2.21 -20.66
C ASP A 171 9.71 -1.40 -21.28
N GLY A 172 8.81 -0.86 -20.47
CA GLY A 172 7.61 -0.13 -20.92
C GLY A 172 6.51 -1.03 -21.50
N GLU A 173 6.57 -2.35 -21.28
CA GLU A 173 5.52 -3.30 -21.67
C GLU A 173 4.26 -3.12 -20.81
N PHE A 174 4.42 -2.67 -19.56
CA PHE A 174 3.33 -2.37 -18.64
C PHE A 174 3.60 -1.06 -17.92
N ASP A 175 2.65 -0.13 -17.97
CA ASP A 175 2.71 1.15 -17.27
C ASP A 175 1.71 1.13 -16.10
N PRO A 176 2.16 1.04 -14.83
CA PRO A 176 1.28 1.11 -13.67
C PRO A 176 0.38 2.35 -13.65
N ASP A 177 0.90 3.51 -14.06
CA ASP A 177 0.16 4.77 -13.98
C ASP A 177 -0.97 4.84 -15.03
N SER A 178 -0.87 4.05 -16.11
CA SER A 178 -1.90 3.99 -17.15
C SER A 178 -3.25 3.44 -16.66
N LEU A 179 -3.26 2.70 -15.55
CA LEU A 179 -4.47 2.11 -14.98
C LEU A 179 -5.35 3.12 -14.23
N GLU A 180 -4.81 4.28 -13.83
CA GLU A 180 -5.50 5.29 -13.01
C GLU A 180 -6.81 5.79 -13.64
N LYS A 181 -6.89 5.78 -14.97
CA LYS A 181 -8.04 6.30 -15.73
C LYS A 181 -9.04 5.23 -16.14
N LEU A 182 -8.74 3.96 -15.88
CA LEU A 182 -9.60 2.84 -16.25
C LEU A 182 -10.77 2.73 -15.28
N ASP A 183 -11.87 2.14 -15.73
CA ASP A 183 -12.90 1.71 -14.79
C ASP A 183 -12.45 0.47 -13.99
N TYR A 184 -13.22 0.11 -12.96
CA TYR A 184 -12.88 -1.01 -12.08
C TYR A 184 -12.70 -2.33 -12.84
N HIS A 185 -13.57 -2.63 -13.82
CA HIS A 185 -13.51 -3.89 -14.54
C HIS A 185 -12.29 -3.95 -15.44
N GLU A 186 -12.02 -2.89 -16.20
CA GLU A 186 -10.84 -2.77 -17.04
C GLU A 186 -9.54 -2.82 -16.23
N CYS A 187 -9.51 -2.13 -15.07
CA CYS A 187 -8.37 -2.13 -14.15
C CYS A 187 -8.09 -3.55 -13.62
N VAL A 188 -9.11 -4.27 -13.15
CA VAL A 188 -8.96 -5.64 -12.67
C VAL A 188 -8.54 -6.60 -13.79
N GLU A 189 -9.13 -6.50 -14.98
CA GLU A 189 -8.73 -7.31 -16.13
C GLU A 189 -7.25 -7.12 -16.46
N LYS A 190 -6.76 -5.88 -16.46
CA LYS A 190 -5.33 -5.57 -16.67
C LYS A 190 -4.44 -6.10 -15.57
N LEU A 191 -4.85 -5.99 -14.31
CA LEU A 191 -4.09 -6.53 -13.18
C LEU A 191 -3.99 -8.06 -13.25
N LEU A 192 -5.01 -8.74 -13.75
CA LEU A 192 -5.01 -10.21 -13.91
C LEU A 192 -4.07 -10.71 -15.02
N GLU A 193 -3.63 -9.86 -15.95
CA GLU A 193 -2.60 -10.20 -16.94
C GLU A 193 -1.23 -10.40 -16.27
N ILE A 194 -1.02 -9.85 -15.06
CA ILE A 194 0.24 -9.93 -14.32
C ILE A 194 0.38 -11.30 -13.64
N LYS A 195 1.47 -12.01 -13.95
CA LYS A 195 1.71 -13.34 -13.41
C LYS A 195 1.75 -13.35 -11.88
N GLY A 196 0.87 -14.17 -11.30
CA GLY A 196 0.75 -14.32 -9.86
C GLY A 196 -0.16 -13.29 -9.20
N VAL A 197 -0.78 -12.39 -9.95
CA VAL A 197 -1.95 -11.63 -9.50
C VAL A 197 -3.19 -12.46 -9.80
N GLY A 198 -3.97 -12.75 -8.76
CA GLY A 198 -5.29 -13.38 -8.88
C GLY A 198 -6.40 -12.42 -8.46
N PRO A 199 -7.68 -12.82 -8.52
CA PRO A 199 -8.83 -11.92 -8.28
C PRO A 199 -8.72 -11.10 -6.99
N LYS A 200 -8.44 -11.77 -5.86
CA LYS A 200 -8.24 -11.10 -4.56
C LYS A 200 -7.13 -10.05 -4.57
N VAL A 201 -6.02 -10.38 -5.22
CA VAL A 201 -4.83 -9.52 -5.26
C VAL A 201 -5.10 -8.31 -6.17
N ALA A 202 -5.79 -8.53 -7.30
CA ALA A 202 -6.25 -7.46 -8.17
C ALA A 202 -7.20 -6.51 -7.42
N ASP A 203 -8.15 -7.04 -6.65
CA ASP A 203 -9.04 -6.20 -5.83
C ASP A 203 -8.28 -5.39 -4.77
N CYS A 204 -7.28 -5.98 -4.10
CA CYS A 204 -6.45 -5.24 -3.16
C CYS A 204 -5.75 -4.06 -3.84
N ILE A 205 -5.14 -4.28 -5.01
CA ILE A 205 -4.44 -3.24 -5.75
C ILE A 205 -5.41 -2.16 -6.25
N ALA A 206 -6.56 -2.58 -6.82
CA ALA A 206 -7.62 -1.69 -7.29
C ALA A 206 -8.12 -0.77 -6.15
N LEU A 207 -8.28 -1.31 -4.95
CA LEU A 207 -8.73 -0.56 -3.77
C LEU A 207 -7.64 0.36 -3.20
N PHE A 208 -6.47 -0.18 -2.89
CA PHE A 208 -5.44 0.49 -2.08
C PHE A 208 -4.49 1.38 -2.88
N SER A 209 -4.65 1.45 -4.21
CA SER A 209 -3.82 2.26 -5.09
C SER A 209 -4.62 3.06 -6.10
N TYR A 210 -5.56 2.42 -6.81
CA TYR A 210 -6.36 3.06 -7.86
C TYR A 210 -7.68 3.66 -7.38
N GLY A 211 -8.05 3.42 -6.11
CA GLY A 211 -9.21 4.06 -5.50
C GLY A 211 -10.57 3.51 -5.95
N HIS A 212 -10.64 2.29 -6.50
CA HIS A 212 -11.88 1.62 -6.82
C HIS A 212 -12.59 1.12 -5.55
N LEU A 213 -13.43 1.96 -4.94
CA LEU A 213 -14.15 1.67 -3.69
C LEU A 213 -15.22 0.56 -3.81
N ASN A 214 -15.53 0.13 -5.03
CA ASN A 214 -16.40 -1.02 -5.30
C ASN A 214 -15.63 -2.37 -5.32
N ALA A 215 -14.29 -2.36 -5.21
CA ALA A 215 -13.49 -3.56 -5.07
C ALA A 215 -13.74 -4.24 -3.72
N PHE A 216 -13.76 -5.58 -3.70
CA PHE A 216 -14.04 -6.35 -2.48
C PHE A 216 -13.07 -7.52 -2.33
N PRO A 217 -11.87 -7.30 -1.78
CA PRO A 217 -10.85 -8.35 -1.69
C PRO A 217 -11.27 -9.46 -0.72
N VAL A 218 -11.61 -10.63 -1.27
CA VAL A 218 -11.98 -11.81 -0.47
C VAL A 218 -10.78 -12.70 -0.24
N ASP A 219 -10.21 -12.67 0.97
CA ASP A 219 -9.13 -13.60 1.33
C ASP A 219 -9.67 -15.01 1.55
N ALA A 220 -8.97 -16.02 1.02
CA ALA A 220 -9.27 -17.41 1.30
C ALA A 220 -8.69 -17.76 2.67
N ARG A 221 -9.55 -18.18 3.60
CA ARG A 221 -9.12 -18.71 4.91
C ARG A 221 -8.37 -20.02 4.77
#